data_AF-A0A0N0VLA2-F1
#
_entry.id   AF-A0A0N0VLA2-F1
#
_cell.length_a   1.000
_cell.length_b   1.000
_cell.length_c   1.000
_cell.angle_alpha   90.00
_cell.angle_beta   90.00
_cell.angle_gamma   90.00
#
_symmetry.space_group_name_H-M   'P 1'
#
loop_
_entity.id
_entity.type
_entity.pdbx_description
1 polymer ?
#
loop_
_entity_poly.entity_id
_entity_poly.type
_entity_poly.pdbx_seq_one_letter_code
_entity_poly.pdbx_strand_id
1 'polypeptide(L)' 'MSSILTNTAAMTALKSLQITNKSIETTQGRISTGKQVAEASDNAAYWSIATTMRSDSSALSTVQDALGLGAA' A
#
# COMPACT_ATOMS: atom_id res chain seq x y z
N MET A 1 -5.23 -26.91 -35.54
CA MET A 1 -5.77 -25.76 -34.78
C MET A 1 -4.98 -24.50 -35.12
N SER A 2 -5.20 -23.93 -36.30
CA SER A 2 -4.70 -22.59 -36.65
C SER A 2 -5.88 -21.63 -36.61
N SER A 3 -6.09 -20.98 -35.47
CA SER A 3 -7.00 -19.83 -35.45
C SER A 3 -6.20 -18.61 -35.90
N ILE A 4 -6.46 -18.14 -37.12
CA ILE A 4 -5.93 -16.87 -37.66
C ILE A 4 -6.46 -15.66 -36.84
N LEU A 5 -7.59 -15.84 -36.14
CA LEU A 5 -8.30 -14.77 -35.45
C LEU A 5 -8.11 -14.79 -33.92
N THR A 6 -7.71 -15.91 -33.33
CA THR A 6 -7.59 -16.05 -31.86
C THR A 6 -6.27 -16.70 -31.49
N ASN A 7 -5.27 -15.86 -31.21
CA ASN A 7 -3.97 -16.31 -30.74
C ASN A 7 -3.96 -16.41 -29.21
N THR A 8 -4.30 -17.58 -28.67
CA THR A 8 -4.33 -17.85 -27.24
C THR A 8 -2.96 -17.66 -26.57
N ALA A 9 -1.86 -17.93 -27.27
CA ALA A 9 -0.51 -17.68 -26.76
C ALA A 9 -0.24 -16.17 -26.60
N ALA A 10 -0.66 -15.36 -27.57
CA ALA A 10 -0.57 -13.89 -27.48
C ALA A 10 -1.48 -13.31 -26.39
N MET A 11 -2.68 -13.86 -26.18
CA MET A 11 -3.56 -13.43 -25.09
C MET A 11 -3.00 -13.78 -23.70
N THR A 12 -2.39 -14.95 -23.53
CA THR A 12 -1.71 -15.31 -22.29
C THR A 12 -0.50 -14.40 -22.04
N ALA A 13 0.30 -14.13 -23.07
CA ALA A 13 1.42 -13.19 -22.97
C ALA A 13 0.95 -11.77 -22.62
N LEU A 14 -0.14 -11.29 -23.23
CA LEU A 14 -0.73 -10.00 -22.91
C LEU A 14 -1.24 -9.95 -21.47
N LYS A 15 -1.90 -11.02 -20.99
CA LYS A 15 -2.35 -11.13 -19.60
C LYS A 15 -1.16 -11.11 -18.62
N SER A 16 -0.09 -11.84 -18.93
CA SER A 16 1.16 -11.80 -18.16
C SER A 16 1.75 -10.39 -18.15
N LEU A 17 1.81 -9.72 -19.30
CA LEU A 17 2.32 -8.34 -19.39
C LEU A 17 1.47 -7.36 -18.58
N GLN A 18 0.14 -7.48 -18.63
CA GLN A 18 -0.76 -6.66 -17.81
C GLN A 18 -0.56 -6.89 -16.32
N ILE A 19 -0.36 -8.15 -15.90
CA ILE A 19 -0.03 -8.49 -14.51
C ILE A 19 1.31 -7.87 -14.12
N THR A 20 2.34 -8.01 -14.95
CA THR A 20 3.66 -7.41 -14.71
C THR A 20 3.58 -5.89 -14.59
N ASN A 21 2.86 -5.21 -15.49
CA ASN A 21 2.67 -3.76 -15.44
C ASN A 21 1.96 -3.35 -14.14
N LYS A 22 0.91 -4.07 -13.73
CA LYS A 22 0.23 -3.81 -12.46
C LYS A 22 1.16 -3.98 -11.26
N SER A 23 2.00 -5.02 -11.26
CA SER A 23 3.02 -5.22 -10.21
C SER A 23 4.07 -4.11 -10.18
N ILE A 24 4.46 -3.58 -11.35
CA ILE A 24 5.37 -2.42 -11.44
C ILE A 24 4.72 -1.18 -10.85
N GLU A 25 3.46 -0.88 -11.18
CA GLU A 25 2.73 0.27 -10.61
C GLU A 25 2.65 0.20 -9.07
N THR A 26 2.29 -0.97 -8.51
CA THR A 26 2.29 -1.17 -7.05
C THR A 26 3.69 -0.96 -6.46
N THR A 27 4.72 -1.50 -7.10
CA THR A 27 6.11 -1.37 -6.63
C THR A 27 6.56 0.08 -6.66
N GLN A 28 6.25 0.81 -7.74
CA GLN A 28 6.51 2.25 -7.87
C GLN A 28 5.80 3.05 -6.78
N GLY A 29 4.54 2.73 -6.47
CA GLY A 29 3.80 3.35 -5.37
C GLY A 29 4.47 3.11 -4.00
N ARG A 30 4.97 1.91 -3.76
CA ARG A 30 5.72 1.57 -2.53
C ARG A 30 7.07 2.30 -2.46
N ILE A 31 7.80 2.41 -3.58
CA ILE A 31 9.06 3.15 -3.63
C ILE A 31 8.81 4.63 -3.34
N SER A 32 7.77 5.23 -3.93
CA SER A 32 7.46 6.64 -3.75
C SER A 32 7.00 6.97 -2.32
N THR A 33 6.24 6.09 -1.67
CA THR A 33 5.73 6.32 -0.30
C THR A 33 6.67 5.81 0.78
N GLY A 34 7.60 4.91 0.42
CA GLY A 34 8.44 4.17 1.36
C GLY A 34 7.67 3.18 2.24
N LYS A 35 6.38 2.94 1.97
CA LYS A 35 5.50 2.08 2.78
C LYS A 35 5.07 0.86 2.01
N GLN A 36 5.06 -0.29 2.67
CA GLN A 36 4.52 -1.53 2.09
C GLN A 36 3.00 -1.50 1.95
N VAL A 37 2.32 -0.82 2.87
CA VAL A 37 0.87 -0.55 2.90
C VAL A 37 0.69 0.95 2.96
N ALA A 38 0.39 1.57 1.82
CA ALA A 38 0.22 3.01 1.73
C ALA A 38 -1.26 3.40 1.90
N GLU A 39 -2.14 2.62 1.29
CA GLU A 39 -3.58 2.86 1.27
C GLU A 39 -4.37 1.77 2.03
N ALA A 40 -5.60 2.09 2.43
CA ALA A 40 -6.51 1.13 3.04
C ALA A 40 -6.89 -0.02 2.08
N SER A 41 -6.83 0.24 0.77
CA SER A 41 -7.04 -0.73 -0.31
C SER A 41 -5.95 -1.81 -0.38
N ASP A 42 -4.71 -1.48 0.01
CA ASP A 42 -3.58 -2.43 0.00
C ASP A 42 -3.72 -3.51 1.07
N ASN A 43 -4.14 -3.11 2.27
CA ASN A 43 -4.46 -4.01 3.37
C ASN A 43 -5.24 -3.27 4.46
N ALA A 44 -6.57 -3.36 4.43
CA ALA A 44 -7.43 -2.61 5.34
C ALA A 44 -7.14 -2.91 6.82
N ALA A 45 -6.78 -4.15 7.16
CA ALA A 45 -6.49 -4.53 8.54
C ALA A 45 -5.19 -3.89 9.04
N TYR A 46 -4.08 -4.07 8.30
CA TYR A 46 -2.79 -3.48 8.68
C TYR A 46 -2.80 -1.96 8.60
N TRP A 47 -3.49 -1.37 7.61
CA TRP A 47 -3.64 0.07 7.51
C TRP A 47 -4.43 0.65 8.69
N SER A 48 -5.51 -0.02 9.12
CA SER A 48 -6.31 0.43 10.27
C SER A 48 -5.50 0.36 11.57
N ILE A 49 -4.78 -0.75 11.81
CA ILE A 49 -3.90 -0.89 12.98
C ILE A 49 -2.81 0.19 12.95
N ALA A 50 -2.13 0.40 11.82
CA ALA A 50 -1.10 1.41 11.68
C ALA A 50 -1.63 2.84 11.89
N THR A 51 -2.88 3.10 11.47
CA THR A 51 -3.54 4.39 11.67
C THR A 51 -3.88 4.62 13.13
N THR A 52 -4.45 3.62 13.81
CA THR A 52 -4.70 3.66 15.26
C THR A 52 -3.40 3.87 16.03
N MET A 53 -2.34 3.11 15.72
CA MET A 53 -1.03 3.28 16.36
C MET A 53 -0.45 4.69 16.15
N ARG A 54 -0.64 5.29 14.97
CA ARG A 54 -0.18 6.67 14.69
C ARG A 54 -0.98 7.69 15.52
N SER A 55 -2.29 7.48 15.66
CA SER A 55 -3.15 8.27 16.54
C SER A 55 -2.71 8.15 18.00
N ASP A 56 -2.49 6.93 18.48
CA ASP A 56 -2.05 6.67 19.86
C ASP A 56 -0.70 7.34 20.15
N SER A 57 0.26 7.27 19.22
CA SER A 57 1.54 7.97 19.36
C SER A 57 1.39 9.48 19.49
N SER A 58 0.47 10.10 18.74
CA SER A 58 0.20 11.54 18.85
C SER A 58 -0.46 11.89 20.17
N ALA A 59 -1.41 11.08 20.63
CA ALA A 59 -2.05 11.26 21.92
C ALA A 59 -1.04 11.15 23.07
N LEU A 60 -0.15 10.14 23.04
CA LEU A 60 0.92 10.03 24.03
C LEU A 60 1.85 11.25 24.01
N SER A 61 2.23 11.77 22.84
CA SER A 61 3.03 12.99 22.74
C SER A 61 2.33 14.18 23.39
N THR A 62 1.03 14.37 23.14
CA THR A 62 0.28 15.47 23.76
C THR A 62 0.16 15.32 25.28
N VAL A 63 0.04 14.10 25.79
CA VAL A 63 0.04 13.84 27.23
C VAL A 63 1.41 14.11 27.83
N GLN A 64 2.50 13.74 27.14
CA GLN A 64 3.87 14.05 27.53
C GLN A 64 4.08 15.57 27.63
N ASP A 65 3.61 16.32 26.64
CA ASP A 65 3.71 17.78 26.62
C ASP A 65 2.89 18.42 27.76
N ALA A 66 1.68 17.91 28.02
CA ALA A 66 0.83 18.37 29.12
C ALA A 66 1.45 18.08 30.50
N LEU A 67 2.07 16.92 30.69
CA LEU A 67 2.80 16.56 31.90
C LEU A 67 4.06 17.41 32.08
N GLY A 68 4.79 17.67 30.99
CA GLY A 68 5.97 18.55 31.00
C GLY A 68 5.62 20.00 31.34
N LEU A 69 4.48 20.50 30.85
CA LEU A 69 3.96 21.82 31.19
C LEU A 69 3.46 21.89 32.64
N GLY A 70 2.85 20.82 33.16
CA GLY A 70 2.37 20.76 34.55
C GLY A 70 3.47 20.48 35.58
N ALA A 71 4.66 20.05 35.16
CA ALA A 71 5.82 19.83 36.01
C ALA A 71 6.76 21.05 36.11
N ALA A 72 6.53 22.09 35.31
CA ALA A 72 7.21 23.39 35.36
C ALA A 72 6.44 24.40 36.23
#